data_AF-A0A378IGL6-F1
#
_entry.id   AF-A0A378IGL6-F1
#
_cell.length_a   1.000
_cell.length_b   1.000
_cell.length_c   1.000
_cell.angle_alpha   90.00
_cell.angle_beta   90.00
_cell.angle_gamma   90.00
#
_symmetry.space_group_name_H-M   'P 1'
#
loop_
_entity.id
_entity.type
_entity.pdbx_description
1 polymer ?
#
loop_
_entity_poly.entity_id
_entity_poly.type
_entity_poly.pdbx_seq_one_letter_code
_entity_poly.pdbx_strand_id
1 'polypeptide(L)'
;MSGDCQVQFGGDNGPIYIVDQGDVIIIPAGVAHKSLSKSNNFQCIGAYPLDMEYDMNYGTIEEYSQALDAIKQVGLPKKDPIFGDQGLLLKYWK
;
A
#
# COMPACT_ATOMS: atom_id res chain seq x y z
N MET A 1 5.42 16.45 -10.88
CA MET A 1 4.29 16.05 -10.01
C MET A 1 4.24 17.05 -8.88
N SER A 2 3.07 17.51 -8.46
CA SER A 2 2.90 18.53 -7.42
C SER A 2 1.52 18.34 -6.79
N GLY A 3 1.36 18.66 -5.52
CA GLY A 3 0.08 18.60 -4.83
C GLY A 3 0.01 17.49 -3.79
N ASP A 4 -0.90 17.68 -2.85
CA ASP A 4 -1.07 16.86 -1.65
C ASP A 4 -2.33 15.98 -1.70
N CYS A 5 -2.37 14.99 -0.81
CA CYS A 5 -3.50 14.11 -0.58
C CYS A 5 -3.58 13.70 0.90
N GLN A 6 -4.79 13.71 1.47
CA GLN A 6 -5.07 13.03 2.73
C GLN A 6 -5.47 11.59 2.42
N VAL A 7 -4.67 10.63 2.86
CA VAL A 7 -4.88 9.20 2.62
C VAL A 7 -5.11 8.48 3.94
N GLN A 8 -6.18 7.70 4.01
CA GLN A 8 -6.47 6.80 5.12
C GLN A 8 -6.03 5.38 4.77
N PHE A 9 -5.40 4.67 5.72
CA PHE A 9 -4.88 3.31 5.54
C PHE A 9 -5.46 2.34 6.57
N GLY A 10 -5.80 1.11 6.17
CA GLY A 10 -6.22 0.05 7.10
C GLY A 10 -7.71 0.07 7.46
N GLY A 11 -8.56 0.66 6.62
CA GLY A 11 -10.01 0.72 6.83
C GLY A 11 -10.47 1.97 7.60
N ASP A 12 -11.73 1.98 8.02
CA ASP A 12 -12.40 3.21 8.51
C ASP A 12 -11.85 3.74 9.84
N ASN A 13 -11.23 2.88 10.66
CA ASN A 13 -10.55 3.26 11.90
C ASN A 13 -9.03 3.45 11.72
N GLY A 14 -8.58 3.42 10.48
CA GLY A 14 -7.18 3.48 10.10
C GLY A 14 -6.56 4.88 10.24
N PRO A 15 -5.24 4.98 10.40
CA PRO A 15 -4.55 6.26 10.45
C PRO A 15 -4.71 7.05 9.14
N ILE A 16 -4.72 8.38 9.28
CA ILE A 16 -4.76 9.33 8.17
C ILE A 16 -3.41 10.04 8.11
N TYR A 17 -2.81 10.07 6.92
CA TYR A 17 -1.59 10.82 6.65
C TYR A 17 -1.83 11.82 5.52
N ILE A 18 -1.19 12.99 5.65
CA ILE A 18 -1.04 13.91 4.53
C ILE A 18 0.24 13.49 3.80
N VAL A 19 0.13 13.28 2.50
CA VAL A 19 1.27 13.00 1.63
C VAL A 19 1.39 14.07 0.55
N ASP A 20 2.63 14.40 0.19
CA ASP A 20 2.96 15.42 -0.81
C ASP A 20 4.01 14.87 -1.80
N GLN A 21 4.42 15.73 -2.74
CA GLN A 21 5.38 15.41 -3.76
C GLN A 21 6.67 14.80 -3.18
N GLY A 22 7.00 13.60 -3.66
CA GLY A 22 8.23 12.90 -3.31
C GLY A 22 8.07 11.89 -2.17
N ASP A 23 6.94 11.91 -1.47
CA ASP A 23 6.63 10.88 -0.48
C ASP A 23 6.43 9.51 -1.14
N VAL A 24 6.93 8.49 -0.46
CA VAL A 24 6.73 7.09 -0.82
C VAL A 24 6.04 6.40 0.34
N ILE A 25 4.96 5.68 0.02
CA ILE A 25 4.24 4.86 0.98
C ILE A 25 4.38 3.41 0.54
N ILE A 26 4.85 2.56 1.45
CA ILE A 26 4.95 1.12 1.25
C ILE A 26 4.02 0.47 2.26
N ILE A 27 3.06 -0.32 1.80
CA ILE A 27 2.06 -0.97 2.64
C ILE A 27 2.14 -2.50 2.51
N PRO A 28 1.97 -3.26 3.60
CA PRO A 28 1.84 -4.72 3.53
C PRO A 28 0.60 -5.15 2.75
N ALA A 29 0.58 -6.41 2.28
CA ALA A 29 -0.60 -7.01 1.68
C ALA A 29 -1.80 -6.96 2.64
N GLY A 30 -2.99 -6.70 2.08
CA GLY A 30 -4.24 -6.58 2.85
C GLY A 30 -4.51 -5.18 3.43
N VAL A 31 -3.59 -4.23 3.30
CA VAL A 31 -3.85 -2.84 3.73
C VAL A 31 -4.70 -2.12 2.68
N ALA A 32 -5.98 -1.91 3.00
CA ALA A 32 -6.84 -1.03 2.24
C ALA A 32 -6.36 0.43 2.36
N HIS A 33 -6.58 1.25 1.34
CA HIS A 33 -6.31 2.69 1.40
C HIS A 33 -7.32 3.48 0.59
N LYS A 34 -7.66 4.69 1.03
CA LYS A 34 -8.55 5.62 0.32
C LYS A 34 -8.09 7.07 0.46
N SER A 35 -8.23 7.84 -0.61
CA SER A 35 -8.10 9.30 -0.55
C SER A 35 -9.36 9.88 0.10
N LEU A 36 -9.17 10.70 1.13
CA LEU A 36 -10.24 11.49 1.78
C LEU A 36 -10.38 12.86 1.12
N SER A 37 -9.25 13.43 0.71
CA SER A 37 -9.17 14.66 -0.07
C SER A 37 -7.88 14.66 -0.87
N LYS A 38 -7.86 15.41 -1.97
CA LYS A 38 -6.66 15.62 -2.79
C LYS A 38 -6.72 16.98 -3.48
N SER A 39 -5.56 17.56 -3.71
CA SER A 39 -5.41 18.68 -4.62
C SER A 39 -5.75 18.29 -6.06
N ASN A 40 -6.16 19.26 -6.88
CA ASN A 40 -6.61 19.02 -8.26
C ASN A 40 -5.49 18.46 -9.17
N ASN A 41 -4.24 18.77 -8.85
CA ASN A 41 -3.04 18.36 -9.57
C ASN A 41 -2.35 17.13 -8.95
N PHE A 42 -2.93 16.52 -7.90
CA PHE A 42 -2.38 15.33 -7.28
C PHE A 42 -2.31 14.15 -8.26
N GLN A 43 -1.16 13.48 -8.29
CA GLN A 43 -0.89 12.28 -9.07
C GLN A 43 -0.11 11.29 -8.21
N CYS A 44 -0.43 10.00 -8.32
CA CYS A 44 0.33 8.92 -7.70
C CYS A 44 0.57 7.78 -8.71
N ILE A 45 1.59 6.97 -8.44
CA ILE A 45 1.91 5.76 -9.20
C ILE A 45 1.88 4.59 -8.23
N GLY A 46 1.12 3.55 -8.59
CA GLY A 46 1.16 2.25 -7.91
C GLY A 46 2.20 1.34 -8.55
N ALA A 47 2.91 0.56 -7.73
CA ALA A 47 3.84 -0.45 -8.19
C ALA A 47 3.69 -1.71 -7.31
N TYR A 48 3.95 -2.86 -7.92
CA TYR A 48 3.91 -4.16 -7.27
C TYR A 48 5.24 -4.89 -7.48
N PRO A 49 5.60 -5.86 -6.61
CA PRO A 49 6.77 -6.69 -6.84
C PRO A 49 6.72 -7.39 -8.20
N LEU A 50 7.88 -7.53 -8.85
CA LEU A 50 8.01 -7.94 -10.25
C LEU A 50 7.39 -9.31 -10.60
N ASP A 51 7.34 -10.21 -9.62
CA ASP A 51 6.87 -11.59 -9.77
C ASP A 51 5.47 -11.81 -9.14
N MET A 52 4.71 -10.74 -8.92
CA MET A 52 3.41 -10.79 -8.25
C MET A 52 2.35 -10.06 -9.07
N GLU A 53 1.18 -10.69 -9.23
CA GLU A 53 -0.02 -10.03 -9.70
C GLU A 53 -0.83 -9.52 -8.51
N TYR A 54 -1.43 -8.34 -8.66
CA TYR A 54 -2.36 -7.82 -7.68
C TYR A 54 -3.74 -8.43 -7.92
N ASP A 55 -4.46 -8.70 -6.84
CA ASP A 55 -5.87 -9.04 -6.87
C ASP A 55 -6.72 -7.81 -6.50
N MET A 56 -7.93 -7.74 -7.06
CA MET A 56 -8.89 -6.68 -6.76
C MET A 56 -10.01 -7.28 -5.91
N ASN A 57 -10.09 -6.85 -4.65
CA ASN A 57 -11.11 -7.27 -3.69
C ASN A 57 -12.02 -6.09 -3.35
N TYR A 58 -13.34 -6.31 -3.31
CA TYR A 58 -14.33 -5.24 -3.07
C TYR A 58 -14.89 -5.23 -1.65
N GLY A 59 -14.52 -6.20 -0.82
CA GLY A 59 -14.82 -6.23 0.62
C GLY A 59 -16.10 -6.98 0.97
N THR A 60 -16.53 -7.92 0.13
CA THR A 60 -17.57 -8.88 0.51
C THR A 60 -17.11 -9.82 1.64
N ILE A 61 -18.04 -10.46 2.34
CA ILE A 61 -17.71 -11.37 3.45
C ILE A 61 -16.92 -12.58 2.92
N GLU A 62 -17.31 -13.08 1.76
CA GLU A 62 -16.67 -14.21 1.09
C GLU A 62 -15.24 -13.86 0.66
N GLU A 63 -15.04 -12.69 0.03
CA GLU A 63 -13.71 -12.18 -0.32
C GLU A 63 -12.85 -11.97 0.92
N TYR A 64 -13.43 -11.46 2.02
CA TYR A 64 -12.66 -11.22 3.25
C TYR A 64 -12.00 -12.50 3.77
N SER A 65 -12.75 -13.60 3.84
CA SER A 65 -12.18 -14.88 4.29
C SER A 65 -11.08 -15.38 3.35
N GLN A 66 -11.27 -15.25 2.03
CA GLN A 66 -10.28 -15.67 1.03
C GLN A 66 -9.02 -14.80 1.07
N ALA A 67 -9.21 -13.48 1.20
CA ALA A 67 -8.13 -12.50 1.31
C ALA A 67 -7.28 -12.77 2.55
N LEU A 68 -7.90 -13.10 3.70
CA LEU A 68 -7.14 -13.48 4.90
C LEU A 68 -6.21 -14.67 4.69
N ASP A 69 -6.64 -15.66 3.90
CA ASP A 69 -5.80 -16.81 3.59
C ASP A 69 -4.73 -16.49 2.54
N ALA A 70 -5.08 -15.70 1.51
CA ALA A 70 -4.13 -15.25 0.49
C ALA A 70 -3.02 -14.37 1.08
N ILE A 71 -3.35 -13.41 1.94
CA ILE A 71 -2.39 -12.50 2.60
C ILE A 71 -1.33 -13.28 3.37
N LYS A 72 -1.69 -14.38 4.04
CA LYS A 72 -0.71 -15.24 4.76
C LYS A 72 0.32 -15.88 3.83
N GLN A 73 -0.02 -16.06 2.56
CA GLN A 73 0.88 -16.63 1.55
C GLN A 73 1.73 -15.55 0.84
N VAL A 74 1.42 -14.26 1.05
CA VAL A 74 2.22 -13.17 0.49
C VAL A 74 3.53 -13.06 1.26
N GLY A 75 4.62 -13.48 0.61
CA GLY A 75 5.96 -13.34 1.13
C GLY A 75 6.47 -11.89 1.13
N LEU A 76 7.58 -11.66 1.81
CA LEU A 76 8.31 -10.40 1.72
C LEU A 76 8.89 -10.20 0.31
N PRO A 77 8.96 -8.95 -0.20
CA PRO A 77 9.62 -8.68 -1.46
C PRO A 77 11.11 -9.01 -1.39
N LYS A 78 11.71 -9.39 -2.53
CA LYS A 78 13.14 -9.74 -2.61
C LYS A 78 14.07 -8.58 -2.18
N LYS A 79 13.65 -7.33 -2.40
CA LYS A 79 14.41 -6.11 -2.10
C LYS A 79 13.47 -4.98 -1.66
N ASP A 80 14.02 -3.98 -0.99
CA ASP A 80 13.33 -2.72 -0.74
C ASP A 80 13.09 -1.99 -2.08
N PRO A 81 11.88 -1.49 -2.37
CA PRO A 81 11.55 -0.90 -3.66
C PRO A 81 12.21 0.46 -3.90
N ILE A 82 12.76 1.11 -2.87
CA ILE A 82 13.38 2.43 -2.95
C ILE A 82 14.90 2.33 -2.91
N PHE A 83 15.42 1.57 -1.95
CA PHE A 83 16.87 1.52 -1.69
C PHE A 83 17.50 0.15 -2.02
N GLY A 84 16.74 -0.78 -2.62
CA GLY A 84 17.24 -2.08 -3.02
C GLY A 84 17.74 -2.92 -1.85
N ASP A 85 18.95 -3.45 -1.95
CA ASP A 85 19.56 -4.29 -0.92
C ASP A 85 19.96 -3.51 0.36
N GLN A 86 20.01 -2.18 0.29
CA GLN A 86 20.40 -1.31 1.39
C GLN A 86 19.21 -0.71 2.16
N GLY A 87 17.98 -1.01 1.72
CA GLY A 87 16.78 -0.47 2.32
C GLY A 87 16.44 -1.03 3.69
N LEU A 88 15.46 -0.39 4.33
CA LEU A 88 15.05 -0.70 5.70
C LEU A 88 13.72 -1.47 5.75
N LEU A 89 13.02 -1.64 4.63
CA LEU A 89 11.72 -2.31 4.59
C LEU A 89 11.72 -3.66 5.33
N LEU A 90 12.65 -4.54 4.97
CA LEU A 90 12.76 -5.89 5.54
C LEU A 90 13.20 -5.90 7.02
N LYS A 91 13.68 -4.78 7.55
CA LYS A 91 13.96 -4.63 8.98
C LYS A 91 12.70 -4.24 9.76
N TYR A 92 11.83 -3.42 9.16
CA TYR A 92 10.57 -2.99 9.77
C TYR A 92 9.46 -4.03 9.66
N TRP A 93 9.49 -4.89 8.65
CA TRP A 93 8.43 -5.88 8.38
C TRP A 93 8.79 -7.28 8.89
N LYS A 94 9.36 -7.36 10.09
CA LYS A 94 9.66 -8.62 10.77
C LYS A 94 8.54 -9.09 11.67
#